data_AF-A0A9D5EGS6-F1
#
_entry.id   AF-A0A9D5EGS6-F1
#
_cell.length_a   1.000
_cell.length_b   1.000
_cell.length_c   1.000
_cell.angle_alpha   90.00
_cell.angle_beta   90.00
_cell.angle_gamma   90.00
#
_symmetry.space_group_name_H-M   'P 1'
#
loop_
_entity.id
_entity.type
_entity.pdbx_description
1 polymer ?
#
loop_
_entity_poly.entity_id
_entity_poly.type
_entity_poly.pdbx_seq_one_letter_code
_entity_poly.pdbx_strand_id
1 'polypeptide(L)'
;MRFALLFPAFACLLPAQFTEEHVAQARAKGEQYERTVAAANRLMRAWLQHADPVTLLLPDRLGRAERVYTPHNSGADLYPYLILTAHLTAPELYSGRMMEMLRNEIRHTTHANGLPGNFDLNTRTLGPPSIFGAAEYAKDGLLAVTERLGRTPWFYRMADLAAATMEAAPVDSKFGRLPARDSEVNGDMLQTLVRLAAMTGDGRYLDWARRIGDAYVREVLPNNGGLPAMNWDFTKHTGDGKLRLRDHGNEIVAGLALQF
;
A
#
# COMPACT_ATOMS: atom_id res chain seq x y z
N MET A 1 16.34 34.26 -58.90
CA MET A 1 15.71 34.63 -57.61
C MET A 1 16.13 33.62 -56.56
N ARG A 2 17.03 34.00 -55.64
CA ARG A 2 17.43 33.18 -54.49
C ARG A 2 16.59 33.64 -53.30
N PHE A 3 15.69 32.79 -52.81
CA PHE A 3 14.99 33.04 -51.55
C PHE A 3 15.95 32.77 -50.39
N ALA A 4 16.41 33.83 -49.73
CA ALA A 4 17.09 33.74 -48.46
C ALA A 4 16.04 33.44 -47.38
N LEU A 5 16.03 32.21 -46.86
CA LEU A 5 15.29 31.85 -45.66
C LEU A 5 16.01 32.45 -44.45
N LEU A 6 15.55 33.62 -44.02
CA LEU A 6 15.87 34.19 -42.71
C LEU A 6 15.13 33.35 -41.66
N PHE A 7 15.86 32.45 -41.00
CA PHE A 7 15.42 31.87 -39.73
C PHE A 7 15.51 32.95 -38.65
N PRO A 8 14.40 33.36 -38.02
CA PRO A 8 14.50 34.19 -36.84
C PRO A 8 14.92 33.30 -35.68
N ALA A 9 16.15 33.49 -35.20
CA ALA A 9 16.62 32.97 -33.93
C ALA A 9 15.87 33.70 -32.80
N PHE A 10 14.71 33.17 -32.42
CA PHE A 10 13.96 33.69 -31.27
C PHE A 10 14.28 32.90 -30.00
N ALA A 11 14.78 33.65 -29.03
CA ALA A 11 14.87 33.38 -27.60
C ALA A 11 15.78 32.22 -27.16
N CYS A 12 17.06 32.53 -26.94
CA CYS A 12 17.74 31.98 -25.78
C CYS A 12 16.89 32.33 -24.54
N LEU A 13 16.22 31.32 -23.97
CA LEU A 13 15.67 31.37 -22.62
C LEU A 13 16.82 31.80 -21.70
N LEU A 14 16.75 33.02 -21.16
CA LEU A 14 17.62 33.43 -20.06
C LEU A 14 17.45 32.36 -18.97
N PRO A 15 18.54 31.74 -18.46
CA PRO A 15 18.40 30.90 -17.29
C PRO A 15 17.77 31.76 -16.19
N ALA A 16 16.70 31.26 -15.56
CA ALA A 16 16.08 31.96 -14.45
C ALA A 16 17.20 32.37 -13.46
N GLN A 17 17.45 33.67 -13.34
CA GLN A 17 18.48 34.15 -12.43
C GLN A 17 17.93 33.96 -11.02
N PHE A 18 18.49 33.00 -10.28
CA PHE A 18 18.17 32.83 -8.87
C PHE A 18 18.57 34.10 -8.12
N THR A 19 17.63 34.70 -7.39
CA THR A 19 17.90 35.85 -6.52
C THR A 19 18.60 35.37 -5.25
N GLU A 20 19.20 36.29 -4.50
CA GLU A 20 19.73 35.97 -3.16
C GLU A 20 18.64 35.42 -2.24
N GLU A 21 17.40 35.89 -2.39
CA GLU A 21 16.25 35.37 -1.67
C GLU A 21 15.96 33.90 -2.04
N HIS A 22 15.99 33.54 -3.34
CA HIS A 22 15.84 32.15 -3.76
C HIS A 22 16.93 31.26 -3.15
N VAL A 23 18.17 31.73 -3.10
CA VAL A 23 19.30 31.00 -2.49
C VAL A 23 19.11 30.86 -0.98
N ALA A 24 18.68 31.91 -0.28
CA ALA A 24 18.41 31.88 1.15
C ALA A 24 17.26 30.92 1.50
N GLN A 25 16.17 30.94 0.72
CA GLN A 25 15.06 30.01 0.89
C GLN A 25 15.50 28.55 0.62
N ALA A 26 16.29 28.31 -0.42
CA ALA A 26 16.82 26.99 -0.72
C ALA A 26 17.71 26.47 0.43
N ARG A 27 18.55 27.34 1.01
CA ARG A 27 19.37 27.00 2.18
C ARG A 27 18.52 26.63 3.39
N ALA A 28 17.53 27.45 3.74
CA ALA A 28 16.64 27.19 4.86
C ALA A 28 15.87 25.87 4.69
N LYS A 29 15.36 25.60 3.48
CA LYS A 29 14.70 24.33 3.14
C LYS A 29 15.67 23.15 3.20
N GLY A 30 16.91 23.31 2.76
CA GLY A 30 17.97 22.31 2.87
C GLY A 30 18.26 21.95 4.33
N GLU A 31 18.43 22.95 5.20
CA GLU A 31 18.64 22.72 6.63
C GLU A 31 17.44 22.04 7.31
N GLN A 32 16.21 22.40 6.93
CA GLN A 32 15.01 21.73 7.42
C GLN A 32 14.94 20.27 6.94
N TYR A 33 15.27 20.02 5.67
CA TYR A 33 15.33 18.68 5.10
C TYR A 33 16.34 17.82 5.86
N GLU A 34 17.58 18.30 6.03
CA GLU A 34 18.65 17.58 6.75
C GLU A 34 18.23 17.20 8.17
N ARG A 35 17.63 18.14 8.92
CA ARG A 35 17.11 17.84 10.27
C ARG A 35 16.03 16.75 10.24
N THR A 36 15.13 16.80 9.26
CA THR A 36 14.00 15.87 9.13
C THR A 36 14.48 14.47 8.76
N VAL A 37 15.34 14.34 7.74
CA VAL A 37 15.84 13.02 7.32
C VAL A 37 16.77 12.40 8.37
N ALA A 38 17.56 13.21 9.08
CA ALA A 38 18.35 12.73 10.20
C ALA A 38 17.47 12.20 11.35
N ALA A 39 16.34 12.85 11.64
CA ALA A 39 15.38 12.37 12.63
C ALA A 39 14.71 11.07 12.19
N ALA A 40 14.27 10.97 10.93
CA ALA A 40 13.69 9.75 10.37
C ALA A 40 14.67 8.57 10.44
N ASN A 41 15.92 8.78 10.04
CA ASN A 41 16.97 7.75 10.12
C ASN A 41 17.22 7.29 11.57
N ARG A 42 17.25 8.21 12.55
CA ARG A 42 17.35 7.83 13.97
C ARG A 42 16.16 7.00 14.44
N LEU A 43 14.94 7.38 14.06
CA LEU A 43 13.74 6.64 14.42
C LEU A 43 13.72 5.23 13.81
N MET A 44 14.07 5.11 12.52
CA MET A 44 14.21 3.81 11.86
C MET A 44 15.24 2.94 12.59
N ARG A 45 16.42 3.47 12.90
CA ARG A 45 17.46 2.72 13.62
C ARG A 45 17.04 2.32 15.03
N ALA A 46 16.26 3.14 15.73
CA ALA A 46 15.70 2.80 17.03
C ALA A 46 14.71 1.62 16.91
N TRP A 47 13.78 1.67 15.95
CA TRP A 47 12.86 0.56 15.71
C TRP A 47 13.58 -0.75 15.40
N LEU A 48 14.63 -0.71 14.56
CA LEU A 48 15.38 -1.91 14.18
C LEU A 48 16.08 -2.61 15.36
N GLN A 49 16.33 -1.91 16.47
CA GLN A 49 16.87 -2.52 17.69
C GLN A 49 15.86 -3.46 18.39
N HIS A 50 14.57 -3.32 18.09
CA HIS A 50 13.50 -4.13 18.69
C HIS A 50 13.05 -5.30 17.82
N ALA A 51 13.67 -5.47 16.66
CA ALA A 51 13.41 -6.60 15.78
C ALA A 51 13.71 -7.92 16.50
N ASP A 52 12.86 -8.92 16.28
CA ASP A 52 13.15 -10.28 16.74
C ASP A 52 14.52 -10.74 16.18
N PRO A 53 15.43 -11.28 17.00
CA PRO A 53 16.79 -11.59 16.55
C PRO A 53 16.85 -12.73 15.52
N VAL A 54 15.78 -13.52 15.36
CA VAL A 54 15.74 -14.64 14.42
C VAL A 54 14.96 -14.27 13.16
N THR A 55 13.73 -13.80 13.32
CA THR A 55 12.87 -13.47 12.16
C THR A 55 13.12 -12.07 11.63
N LEU A 56 13.75 -11.20 12.41
CA LEU A 56 13.95 -9.78 12.12
C LEU A 56 12.64 -8.97 12.03
N LEU A 57 11.49 -9.60 12.30
CA LEU A 57 10.19 -8.94 12.32
C LEU A 57 10.03 -8.10 13.58
N LEU A 58 9.24 -7.04 13.46
CA LEU A 58 8.94 -6.12 14.55
C LEU A 58 7.59 -6.49 15.16
N PRO A 59 7.45 -6.48 16.50
CA PRO A 59 6.14 -6.63 17.12
C PRO A 59 5.32 -5.35 16.95
N ASP A 60 4.00 -5.48 16.96
CA ASP A 60 3.08 -4.35 16.85
C ASP A 60 3.27 -3.31 17.96
N ARG A 61 3.71 -3.76 19.14
CA ARG A 61 3.87 -2.93 20.32
C ARG A 61 5.15 -3.27 21.08
N LEU A 62 5.81 -2.23 21.57
CA LEU A 62 6.94 -2.35 22.47
C LEU A 62 6.48 -2.37 23.93
N GLY A 63 7.29 -2.95 24.82
CA GLY A 63 7.02 -2.97 26.27
C GLY A 63 5.85 -3.86 26.70
N ARG A 64 5.35 -4.72 25.81
CA ARG A 64 4.35 -5.75 26.13
C ARG A 64 5.01 -7.12 26.20
N ALA A 65 4.47 -8.00 27.04
CA ALA A 65 4.94 -9.39 27.14
C ALA A 65 4.64 -10.17 25.85
N GLU A 66 3.46 -9.94 25.28
CA GLU A 66 3.09 -10.43 23.97
C GLU A 66 3.89 -9.70 22.88
N ARG A 67 4.50 -10.48 21.99
CA ARG A 67 5.23 -9.99 20.83
C ARG A 67 4.62 -10.61 19.58
N VAL A 68 3.61 -9.97 19.02
CA VAL A 68 2.93 -10.41 17.80
C VAL A 68 3.28 -9.44 16.67
N TYR A 69 3.61 -10.01 15.52
CA TYR A 69 3.62 -9.32 14.24
C TYR A 69 2.26 -9.56 13.56
N THR A 70 1.53 -8.50 13.22
CA THR A 70 0.39 -8.63 12.31
C THR A 70 0.69 -7.98 10.95
N PRO A 71 0.15 -8.54 9.84
CA PRO A 71 0.30 -7.94 8.52
C PRO A 71 -0.28 -6.52 8.42
N HIS A 72 -1.43 -6.25 9.07
CA HIS A 72 -2.09 -4.95 9.00
C HIS A 72 -1.48 -3.89 9.92
N ASN A 73 -0.77 -4.25 11.01
CA ASN A 73 -0.07 -3.28 11.83
C ASN A 73 1.42 -3.23 11.46
N SER A 74 2.26 -4.11 12.01
CA SER A 74 3.71 -4.06 11.77
C SER A 74 4.09 -4.19 10.28
N GLY A 75 3.32 -4.99 9.54
CA GLY A 75 3.48 -5.15 8.10
C GLY A 75 3.11 -3.90 7.30
N ALA A 76 1.92 -3.33 7.52
CA ALA A 76 1.42 -2.20 6.73
C ALA A 76 1.85 -0.83 7.29
N ASP A 77 1.75 -0.63 8.60
CA ASP A 77 1.88 0.68 9.25
C ASP A 77 3.30 1.03 9.71
N LEU A 78 4.25 0.09 9.63
CA LEU A 78 5.63 0.32 10.09
C LEU A 78 6.67 0.00 9.04
N TYR A 79 6.77 -1.26 8.63
CA TYR A 79 7.83 -1.73 7.75
C TYR A 79 7.99 -0.94 6.42
N PRO A 80 6.92 -0.48 5.74
CA PRO A 80 6.96 0.33 4.52
C PRO A 80 7.67 1.67 4.71
N TYR A 81 7.44 2.31 5.86
CA TYR A 81 8.12 3.54 6.21
C TYR A 81 9.60 3.31 6.54
N LEU A 82 9.96 2.14 7.08
CA LEU A 82 11.36 1.76 7.25
C LEU A 82 12.04 1.56 5.89
N ILE A 83 11.37 0.92 4.92
CA ILE A 83 11.89 0.74 3.56
C ILE A 83 12.16 2.09 2.90
N LEU A 84 11.18 3.00 2.91
CA LEU A 84 11.31 4.31 2.28
C LEU A 84 12.35 5.19 2.97
N THR A 85 12.41 5.14 4.31
CA THR A 85 13.43 5.86 5.08
C THR A 85 14.83 5.32 4.78
N ALA A 86 15.00 4.00 4.71
CA ALA A 86 16.26 3.37 4.37
C ALA A 86 16.68 3.72 2.94
N HIS A 87 15.75 3.69 1.98
CA HIS A 87 16.03 4.08 0.60
C HIS A 87 16.58 5.51 0.51
N LEU A 88 16.02 6.42 1.31
CA LEU A 88 16.41 7.83 1.30
C LEU A 88 17.72 8.10 2.07
N THR A 89 17.98 7.38 3.16
CA THR A 89 18.98 7.79 4.15
C THR A 89 20.06 6.76 4.48
N ALA A 90 19.86 5.49 4.11
CA ALA A 90 20.74 4.37 4.47
C ALA A 90 20.69 3.24 3.40
N PRO A 91 21.35 3.42 2.24
CA PRO A 91 21.32 2.47 1.13
C PRO A 91 21.75 1.05 1.52
N GLU A 92 22.63 0.90 2.50
CA GLU A 92 23.08 -0.38 3.05
C GLU A 92 21.95 -1.12 3.79
N LEU A 93 21.12 -0.39 4.55
CA LEU A 93 19.97 -0.98 5.22
C LEU A 93 18.86 -1.32 4.22
N TYR A 94 18.66 -0.48 3.20
CA TYR A 94 17.68 -0.72 2.15
C TYR A 94 17.98 -1.99 1.36
N SER A 95 19.23 -2.13 0.89
CA SER A 95 19.65 -3.29 0.08
C SER A 95 19.90 -4.56 0.90
N GLY A 96 20.25 -4.41 2.18
CA GLY A 96 20.50 -5.51 3.12
C GLY A 96 19.31 -5.79 4.03
N ARG A 97 19.28 -5.11 5.19
CA ARG A 97 18.34 -5.42 6.29
C ARG A 97 16.87 -5.41 5.88
N MET A 98 16.43 -4.45 5.06
CA MET A 98 15.04 -4.39 4.60
C MET A 98 14.71 -5.59 3.72
N MET A 99 15.61 -6.01 2.85
CA MET A 99 15.44 -7.20 2.01
C MET A 99 15.38 -8.50 2.82
N GLU A 100 16.19 -8.62 3.88
CA GLU A 100 16.14 -9.77 4.79
C GLU A 100 14.82 -9.83 5.56
N MET A 101 14.32 -8.68 6.03
CA MET A 101 13.01 -8.59 6.67
C MET A 101 11.89 -9.02 5.73
N LEU A 102 11.91 -8.62 4.44
CA LEU A 102 10.92 -9.08 3.45
C LEU A 102 10.94 -10.61 3.31
N ARG A 103 12.14 -11.19 3.17
CA ARG A 103 12.29 -12.65 3.01
C ARG A 103 11.76 -13.40 4.23
N ASN A 104 12.03 -12.87 5.42
CA ASN A 104 11.57 -13.49 6.67
C ASN A 104 10.08 -13.25 6.92
N GLU A 105 9.53 -12.11 6.52
CA GLU A 105 8.08 -11.89 6.50
C GLU A 105 7.44 -13.01 5.68
N ILE A 106 7.79 -13.12 4.39
CA ILE A 106 7.26 -14.15 3.52
C ILE A 106 7.41 -15.55 4.13
N ARG A 107 8.61 -15.89 4.64
CA ARG A 107 8.90 -17.21 5.22
C ARG A 107 8.07 -17.56 6.45
N HIS A 108 7.83 -16.60 7.35
CA HIS A 108 7.24 -16.88 8.65
C HIS A 108 5.75 -16.55 8.74
N THR A 109 5.25 -15.69 7.86
CA THR A 109 3.88 -15.18 7.94
C THR A 109 2.98 -15.74 6.85
N THR A 110 3.51 -16.37 5.79
CA THR A 110 2.72 -16.80 4.63
C THR A 110 2.27 -18.25 4.73
N HIS A 111 0.98 -18.48 4.51
CA HIS A 111 0.38 -19.81 4.37
C HIS A 111 0.60 -20.38 2.96
N ALA A 112 0.34 -21.69 2.79
CA ALA A 112 0.49 -22.37 1.50
C ALA A 112 -0.40 -21.79 0.38
N ASN A 113 -1.52 -21.14 0.73
CA ASN A 113 -2.41 -20.44 -0.20
C ASN A 113 -1.97 -18.99 -0.48
N GLY A 114 -0.79 -18.57 -0.03
CA GLY A 114 -0.24 -17.23 -0.25
C GLY A 114 -0.72 -16.15 0.72
N LEU A 115 -1.80 -16.39 1.48
CA LEU A 115 -2.30 -15.43 2.46
C LEU A 115 -1.35 -15.32 3.67
N PRO A 116 -1.14 -14.11 4.21
CA PRO A 116 -0.39 -13.92 5.42
C PRO A 116 -1.26 -14.23 6.66
N GLY A 117 -0.63 -14.50 7.79
CA GLY A 117 -1.27 -14.63 9.10
C GLY A 117 -0.50 -13.88 10.18
N ASN A 118 -1.15 -13.67 11.32
CA ASN A 118 -0.50 -13.08 12.49
C ASN A 118 0.55 -14.05 13.03
N PHE A 119 1.74 -13.56 13.35
CA PHE A 119 2.85 -14.39 13.80
C PHE A 119 3.27 -14.02 15.22
N ASP A 120 3.22 -15.00 16.11
CA ASP A 120 3.71 -14.85 17.49
C ASP A 120 5.23 -15.04 17.50
N LEU A 121 5.97 -13.98 17.83
CA LEU A 121 7.43 -13.97 17.84
C LEU A 121 8.01 -14.71 19.05
N ASN A 122 7.24 -14.88 20.12
CA ASN A 122 7.66 -15.64 21.30
C ASN A 122 7.50 -17.14 21.05
N THR A 123 6.32 -17.57 20.60
CA THR A 123 6.01 -19.00 20.42
C THR A 123 6.38 -19.55 19.05
N ARG A 124 6.68 -18.67 18.09
CA ARG A 124 6.95 -19.02 16.68
C ARG A 124 5.78 -19.69 15.98
N THR A 125 4.58 -19.31 16.39
CA THR A 125 3.34 -19.85 15.86
C THR A 125 2.75 -18.90 14.82
N LEU A 126 2.45 -19.43 13.65
CA LEU A 126 1.66 -18.74 12.64
C LEU A 126 0.17 -18.98 12.92
N GLY A 127 -0.56 -17.89 13.16
CA GLY A 127 -2.02 -17.90 13.27
C GLY A 127 -2.72 -18.18 11.94
N PRO A 128 -4.06 -18.18 11.90
CA PRO A 128 -4.82 -18.47 10.70
C PRO A 128 -4.53 -17.44 9.57
N PRO A 129 -4.75 -17.82 8.30
CA PRO A 129 -4.63 -16.90 7.17
C PRO A 129 -5.64 -15.75 7.30
N SER A 130 -5.24 -14.56 6.87
CA SER A 130 -6.00 -13.32 7.00
C SER A 130 -6.10 -12.58 5.67
N ILE A 131 -7.30 -12.58 5.09
CA ILE A 131 -7.62 -11.74 3.92
C ILE A 131 -7.53 -10.25 4.27
N PHE A 132 -8.03 -9.87 5.44
CA PHE A 132 -7.93 -8.49 5.93
C PHE A 132 -6.46 -8.06 6.02
N GLY A 133 -5.62 -8.87 6.68
CA GLY A 133 -4.19 -8.58 6.78
C GLY A 133 -3.47 -8.51 5.43
N ALA A 134 -3.89 -9.32 4.44
CA ALA A 134 -3.34 -9.25 3.09
C ALA A 134 -3.73 -7.95 2.37
N ALA A 135 -5.01 -7.56 2.45
CA ALA A 135 -5.55 -6.38 1.78
C ALA A 135 -4.94 -5.09 2.34
N GLU A 136 -4.94 -4.94 3.66
CA GLU A 136 -4.32 -3.81 4.36
C GLU A 136 -2.82 -3.73 4.04
N TYR A 137 -2.09 -4.86 4.11
CA TYR A 137 -0.67 -4.84 3.82
C TYR A 137 -0.38 -4.49 2.35
N ALA A 138 -1.21 -4.93 1.42
CA ALA A 138 -1.07 -4.56 0.02
C ALA A 138 -1.36 -3.07 -0.21
N LYS A 139 -2.47 -2.54 0.30
CA LYS A 139 -2.92 -1.16 0.07
C LYS A 139 -2.19 -0.15 0.94
N ASP A 140 -2.25 -0.27 2.26
CA ASP A 140 -1.67 0.73 3.17
C ASP A 140 -0.16 0.58 3.28
N GLY A 141 0.33 -0.65 3.14
CA GLY A 141 1.75 -0.91 3.22
C GLY A 141 2.50 -0.74 1.91
N LEU A 142 2.36 -1.74 1.04
CA LEU A 142 3.27 -1.91 -0.10
C LEU A 142 2.96 -1.02 -1.31
N LEU A 143 1.76 -0.44 -1.37
CA LEU A 143 1.35 0.42 -2.47
C LEU A 143 2.23 1.68 -2.56
N ALA A 144 2.41 2.39 -1.45
CA ALA A 144 3.24 3.60 -1.43
C ALA A 144 4.71 3.30 -1.74
N VAL A 145 5.23 2.16 -1.25
CA VAL A 145 6.58 1.68 -1.58
C VAL A 145 6.70 1.44 -3.08
N THR A 146 5.71 0.77 -3.65
CA THR A 146 5.65 0.42 -5.06
C THR A 146 5.54 1.66 -5.95
N GLU A 147 4.65 2.59 -5.65
CA GLU A 147 4.48 3.81 -6.44
C GLU A 147 5.75 4.68 -6.42
N ARG A 148 6.45 4.70 -5.29
CA ARG A 148 7.67 5.50 -5.14
C ARG A 148 8.91 4.88 -5.77
N LEU A 149 9.04 3.55 -5.70
CA LEU A 149 10.27 2.82 -6.06
C LEU A 149 10.12 1.97 -7.34
N GLY A 150 8.91 1.82 -7.85
CA GLY A 150 8.60 0.98 -9.01
C GLY A 150 8.62 -0.52 -8.69
N ARG A 151 8.92 -1.32 -9.72
CA ARG A 151 8.85 -2.79 -9.68
C ARG A 151 10.04 -3.41 -8.95
N THR A 152 10.02 -3.32 -7.64
CA THR A 152 10.99 -3.91 -6.70
C THR A 152 10.47 -5.24 -6.13
N PRO A 153 11.25 -5.99 -5.32
CA PRO A 153 10.74 -7.18 -4.62
C PRO A 153 9.45 -6.92 -3.80
N TRP A 154 9.27 -5.72 -3.26
CA TRP A 154 8.05 -5.32 -2.55
C TRP A 154 6.83 -5.19 -3.46
N PHE A 155 7.02 -4.78 -4.73
CA PHE A 155 5.95 -4.82 -5.72
C PHE A 155 5.47 -6.25 -5.97
N TYR A 156 6.39 -7.21 -6.09
CA TYR A 156 6.02 -8.61 -6.29
C TYR A 156 5.30 -9.18 -5.07
N ARG A 157 5.74 -8.83 -3.85
CA ARG A 157 5.01 -9.22 -2.64
C ARG A 157 3.59 -8.64 -2.60
N MET A 158 3.42 -7.38 -2.98
CA MET A 158 2.08 -6.76 -3.09
C MET A 158 1.19 -7.49 -4.10
N ALA A 159 1.74 -7.84 -5.27
CA ALA A 159 1.03 -8.60 -6.28
C ALA A 159 0.62 -10.00 -5.79
N ASP A 160 1.51 -10.70 -5.08
CA ASP A 160 1.24 -12.02 -4.49
C ASP A 160 0.12 -11.94 -3.45
N LEU A 161 0.16 -10.94 -2.57
CA LEU A 161 -0.89 -10.71 -1.57
C LEU A 161 -2.23 -10.41 -2.24
N ALA A 162 -2.24 -9.55 -3.26
CA ALA A 162 -3.46 -9.19 -3.98
C ALA A 162 -4.08 -10.39 -4.71
N ALA A 163 -3.25 -11.20 -5.37
CA ALA A 163 -3.70 -12.41 -6.05
C ALA A 163 -4.25 -13.45 -5.04
N ALA A 164 -3.51 -13.73 -3.97
CA ALA A 164 -3.94 -14.65 -2.92
C ALA A 164 -5.29 -14.24 -2.30
N THR A 165 -5.49 -12.94 -2.05
CA THR A 165 -6.77 -12.40 -1.57
C THR A 165 -7.91 -12.66 -2.54
N MET A 166 -7.72 -12.37 -3.83
CA MET A 166 -8.79 -12.55 -4.83
C MET A 166 -9.08 -14.01 -5.15
N GLU A 167 -8.08 -14.88 -5.10
CA GLU A 167 -8.23 -16.33 -5.28
C GLU A 167 -8.93 -16.98 -4.08
N ALA A 168 -8.70 -16.48 -2.86
CA ALA A 168 -9.33 -16.96 -1.64
C ALA A 168 -10.68 -16.28 -1.30
N ALA A 169 -11.14 -15.35 -2.14
CA ALA A 169 -12.33 -14.52 -1.93
C ALA A 169 -13.56 -15.35 -1.47
N PRO A 170 -14.10 -15.17 -0.25
CA PRO A 170 -15.08 -16.07 0.33
C PRO A 170 -16.53 -15.69 0.02
N VAL A 171 -16.80 -14.49 -0.50
CA VAL A 171 -18.16 -13.95 -0.60
C VAL A 171 -18.70 -14.16 -2.00
N ASP A 172 -19.69 -15.04 -2.16
CA ASP A 172 -20.40 -15.20 -3.41
C ASP A 172 -21.30 -13.98 -3.70
N SER A 173 -21.27 -13.52 -4.95
CA SER A 173 -22.15 -12.48 -5.47
C SER A 173 -22.48 -12.75 -6.94
N LYS A 174 -23.51 -12.09 -7.49
CA LYS A 174 -23.83 -12.18 -8.93
C LYS A 174 -22.74 -11.62 -9.86
N PHE A 175 -21.75 -10.91 -9.31
CA PHE A 175 -20.60 -10.36 -10.04
C PHE A 175 -19.35 -11.27 -9.97
N GLY A 176 -19.44 -12.38 -9.21
CA GLY A 176 -18.34 -13.26 -8.88
C GLY A 176 -17.93 -13.13 -7.41
N ARG A 177 -16.90 -13.90 -6.99
CA ARG A 177 -16.46 -13.93 -5.59
C ARG A 177 -15.74 -12.64 -5.19
N LEU A 178 -16.16 -12.04 -4.08
CA LEU A 178 -15.62 -10.81 -3.49
C LEU A 178 -14.75 -11.12 -2.26
N PRO A 179 -13.71 -10.32 -1.99
CA PRO A 179 -12.78 -10.59 -0.89
C PRO A 179 -13.42 -10.42 0.49
N ALA A 180 -14.45 -9.57 0.63
CA ALA A 180 -15.20 -9.46 1.88
C ALA A 180 -16.62 -8.93 1.67
N ARG A 181 -17.37 -8.89 2.78
CA ARG A 181 -18.70 -8.25 2.86
C ARG A 181 -18.60 -6.76 3.21
N ASP A 182 -17.47 -6.35 3.77
CA ASP A 182 -17.25 -4.97 4.20
C ASP A 182 -16.61 -4.10 3.12
N SER A 183 -16.80 -2.79 3.25
CA SER A 183 -16.24 -1.79 2.33
C SER A 183 -14.75 -1.58 2.44
N GLU A 184 -14.15 -1.93 3.58
CA GLU A 184 -12.74 -1.69 3.87
C GLU A 184 -11.89 -2.61 3.01
N VAL A 185 -12.03 -3.93 3.17
CA VAL A 185 -11.26 -4.91 2.40
C VAL A 185 -11.56 -4.82 0.91
N ASN A 186 -12.83 -4.65 0.54
CA ASN A 186 -13.20 -4.46 -0.87
C ASN A 186 -12.57 -3.19 -1.45
N GLY A 187 -12.52 -2.11 -0.67
CA GLY A 187 -11.91 -0.85 -1.05
C GLY A 187 -10.39 -0.94 -1.17
N ASP A 188 -9.72 -1.58 -0.23
CA ASP A 188 -8.27 -1.81 -0.27
C ASP A 188 -7.86 -2.59 -1.50
N MET A 189 -8.58 -3.69 -1.75
CA MET A 189 -8.35 -4.50 -2.93
C MET A 189 -8.64 -3.71 -4.19
N LEU A 190 -9.74 -2.95 -4.24
CA LEU A 190 -10.04 -2.15 -5.42
C LEU A 190 -8.94 -1.12 -5.72
N GLN A 191 -8.46 -0.40 -4.70
CA GLN A 191 -7.35 0.55 -4.84
C GLN A 191 -6.06 -0.13 -5.31
N THR A 192 -5.75 -1.32 -4.81
CA THR A 192 -4.55 -2.06 -5.19
C THR A 192 -4.66 -2.62 -6.61
N LEU A 193 -5.79 -3.23 -6.96
CA LEU A 193 -6.00 -3.94 -8.22
C LEU A 193 -5.97 -3.02 -9.43
N VAL A 194 -6.54 -1.82 -9.35
CA VAL A 194 -6.51 -0.85 -10.48
C VAL A 194 -5.09 -0.43 -10.82
N ARG A 195 -4.22 -0.29 -9.81
CA ARG A 195 -2.80 0.02 -10.00
C ARG A 195 -2.04 -1.18 -10.54
N LEU A 196 -2.26 -2.38 -10.00
CA LEU A 196 -1.65 -3.60 -10.52
C LEU A 196 -2.03 -3.84 -11.98
N ALA A 197 -3.29 -3.63 -12.37
CA ALA A 197 -3.74 -3.72 -13.76
C ALA A 197 -2.94 -2.78 -14.67
N ALA A 198 -2.81 -1.50 -14.29
CA ALA A 198 -2.04 -0.52 -15.07
C ALA A 198 -0.53 -0.84 -15.11
N MET A 199 0.05 -1.29 -14.00
CA MET A 199 1.48 -1.57 -13.87
C MET A 199 1.93 -2.86 -14.55
N THR A 200 1.03 -3.84 -14.74
CA THR A 200 1.36 -5.17 -15.26
C THR A 200 0.80 -5.46 -16.64
N GLY A 201 -0.36 -4.89 -16.99
CA GLY A 201 -1.13 -5.32 -18.14
C GLY A 201 -1.75 -6.72 -17.99
N ASP A 202 -1.69 -7.35 -16.81
CA ASP A 202 -2.35 -8.63 -16.54
C ASP A 202 -3.86 -8.41 -16.37
N GLY A 203 -4.64 -8.96 -17.31
CA GLY A 203 -6.09 -8.80 -17.37
C GLY A 203 -6.81 -9.29 -16.12
N ARG A 204 -6.24 -10.22 -15.34
CA ARG A 204 -6.86 -10.74 -14.12
C ARG A 204 -7.12 -9.64 -13.09
N TYR A 205 -6.19 -8.70 -12.92
CA TYR A 205 -6.35 -7.60 -11.97
C TYR A 205 -7.47 -6.65 -12.40
N LEU A 206 -7.61 -6.39 -13.70
CA LEU A 206 -8.70 -5.57 -14.23
C LEU A 206 -10.05 -6.25 -14.04
N ASP A 207 -10.13 -7.56 -14.29
CA ASP A 207 -11.36 -8.33 -14.11
C ASP A 207 -11.79 -8.38 -12.63
N TRP A 208 -10.83 -8.57 -11.73
CA TRP A 208 -11.07 -8.51 -10.28
C TRP A 208 -11.49 -7.11 -9.81
N ALA A 209 -10.85 -6.05 -10.32
CA ALA A 209 -11.25 -4.68 -10.00
C ALA A 209 -12.69 -4.40 -10.48
N ARG A 210 -13.01 -4.74 -11.73
CA ARG A 210 -14.37 -4.59 -12.30
C ARG A 210 -15.42 -5.35 -11.53
N ARG A 211 -15.11 -6.57 -11.09
CA ARG A 211 -16.00 -7.35 -10.22
C ARG A 211 -16.39 -6.60 -8.95
N ILE A 212 -15.43 -6.03 -8.24
CA ILE A 212 -15.69 -5.25 -7.01
C ILE A 212 -16.46 -3.97 -7.37
N GLY A 213 -16.02 -3.25 -8.41
CA GLY A 213 -16.68 -2.03 -8.87
C GLY A 213 -18.14 -2.23 -9.24
N ASP A 214 -18.44 -3.22 -10.07
CA ASP A 214 -19.80 -3.57 -10.47
C ASP A 214 -20.66 -3.97 -9.27
N ALA A 215 -20.09 -4.70 -8.30
CA ALA A 215 -20.80 -5.04 -7.06
C ALA A 215 -21.28 -3.80 -6.30
N TYR A 216 -20.43 -2.79 -6.16
CA TYR A 216 -20.83 -1.57 -5.48
C TYR A 216 -21.73 -0.68 -6.33
N VAL A 217 -21.33 -0.39 -7.58
CA VAL A 217 -22.04 0.56 -8.45
C VAL A 217 -23.43 0.04 -8.85
N ARG A 218 -23.57 -1.26 -9.11
CA ARG A 218 -24.82 -1.85 -9.63
C ARG A 218 -25.69 -2.51 -8.58
N GLU A 219 -25.19 -2.69 -7.35
CA GLU A 219 -25.98 -3.29 -6.28
C GLU A 219 -25.94 -2.50 -4.99
N VAL A 220 -24.77 -2.26 -4.39
CA VAL A 220 -24.70 -1.61 -3.06
C VAL A 220 -25.24 -0.18 -3.12
N LEU A 221 -24.69 0.68 -3.98
CA LEU A 221 -25.07 2.10 -4.01
C LEU A 221 -26.56 2.29 -4.34
N PRO A 222 -27.15 1.67 -5.38
CA PRO A 222 -28.56 1.86 -5.70
C PRO A 222 -29.50 1.37 -4.61
N ASN A 223 -29.12 0.31 -3.87
CA ASN A 223 -29.93 -0.26 -2.80
C ASN A 223 -29.60 0.34 -1.42
N ASN A 224 -28.72 1.34 -1.34
CA ASN A 224 -28.32 1.99 -0.09
C ASN A 224 -28.26 3.52 -0.21
N GLY A 225 -29.25 4.10 -0.91
CA GLY A 225 -29.41 5.56 -1.00
C GLY A 225 -28.30 6.29 -1.76
N GLY A 226 -27.60 5.60 -2.66
CA GLY A 226 -26.46 6.13 -3.42
C GLY A 226 -25.14 6.13 -2.66
N LEU A 227 -25.09 5.53 -1.46
CA LEU A 227 -23.90 5.50 -0.61
C LEU A 227 -23.39 4.07 -0.40
N PRO A 228 -22.07 3.88 -0.18
CA PRO A 228 -21.56 2.59 0.24
C PRO A 228 -22.15 2.19 1.61
N ALA A 229 -22.17 0.89 1.87
CA ALA A 229 -22.42 0.33 3.20
C ALA A 229 -21.10 -0.09 3.83
N MET A 230 -20.97 -0.01 5.16
CA MET A 230 -19.83 -0.59 5.87
C MET A 230 -19.84 -2.12 5.76
N ASN A 231 -21.03 -2.73 5.80
CA ASN A 231 -21.23 -4.16 5.55
C ASN A 231 -22.42 -4.38 4.63
N TRP A 232 -22.26 -5.27 3.64
CA TRP A 232 -23.30 -5.68 2.71
C TRP A 232 -23.44 -7.21 2.67
N ASP A 233 -24.66 -7.69 2.83
CA ASP A 233 -25.02 -9.09 2.61
C ASP A 233 -25.46 -9.28 1.15
N PHE A 234 -24.54 -9.77 0.31
CA PHE A 234 -24.77 -10.03 -1.12
C PHE A 234 -25.76 -11.18 -1.39
N THR A 235 -26.14 -11.96 -0.39
CA THR A 235 -27.19 -12.99 -0.53
C THR A 235 -28.57 -12.39 -0.25
N LYS A 236 -28.67 -11.51 0.74
CA LYS A 236 -29.94 -10.85 1.10
C LYS A 236 -30.18 -9.55 0.32
N HIS A 237 -29.16 -9.04 -0.35
CA HIS A 237 -29.16 -7.74 -1.03
C HIS A 237 -29.52 -6.59 -0.07
N THR A 238 -28.95 -6.63 1.14
CA THR A 238 -29.17 -5.64 2.20
C THR A 238 -27.87 -5.35 2.91
N GLY A 239 -27.69 -4.14 3.42
CA GLY A 239 -26.56 -3.77 4.25
C GLY A 239 -26.92 -2.72 5.28
N ASP A 240 -25.90 -2.24 5.98
CA ASP A 240 -26.09 -1.08 6.85
C ASP A 240 -26.13 0.24 6.06
N GLY A 241 -26.88 1.21 6.57
CA GLY A 241 -26.91 2.57 6.03
C GLY A 241 -25.75 3.44 6.54
N LYS A 242 -24.62 2.83 6.95
CA LYS A 242 -23.52 3.56 7.58
C LYS A 242 -22.45 3.88 6.54
N LEU A 243 -22.07 5.16 6.50
CA LEU A 243 -20.90 5.64 5.79
C LEU A 243 -19.90 6.20 6.80
N ARG A 244 -18.64 5.79 6.70
CA ARG A 244 -17.54 6.30 7.52
C ARG A 244 -16.52 6.98 6.61
N LEU A 245 -16.27 8.27 6.82
CA LEU A 245 -15.32 9.06 6.01
C LEU A 245 -13.99 9.34 6.72
N ARG A 246 -13.73 8.64 7.82
CA ARG A 246 -12.52 8.80 8.65
C ARG A 246 -11.97 7.43 8.97
N ASP A 247 -10.64 7.33 9.10
CA ASP A 247 -9.97 6.06 9.46
C ASP A 247 -10.38 4.95 8.47
N HIS A 248 -10.26 3.67 8.84
CA HIS A 248 -10.65 2.56 7.98
C HIS A 248 -12.18 2.49 7.79
N GLY A 249 -12.68 2.93 6.64
CA GLY A 249 -14.10 2.91 6.27
C GLY A 249 -14.44 3.73 5.01
N ASN A 250 -13.46 4.44 4.44
CA ASN A 250 -13.62 5.23 3.21
C ASN A 250 -12.91 4.62 1.99
N GLU A 251 -12.30 3.45 2.15
CA GLU A 251 -11.44 2.78 1.16
C GLU A 251 -12.22 2.51 -0.12
N ILE A 252 -13.48 2.10 -0.01
CA ILE A 252 -14.31 1.85 -1.18
C ILE A 252 -14.63 3.13 -1.95
N VAL A 253 -14.77 4.27 -1.27
CA VAL A 253 -15.02 5.56 -1.93
C VAL A 253 -13.80 5.94 -2.76
N ALA A 254 -12.61 5.84 -2.17
CA ALA A 254 -11.35 6.08 -2.87
C ALA A 254 -11.16 5.07 -4.03
N GLY A 255 -11.41 3.78 -3.79
CA GLY A 255 -11.31 2.73 -4.79
C GLY A 255 -12.23 2.95 -5.99
N LEU A 256 -13.49 3.32 -5.75
CA LEU A 256 -14.46 3.61 -6.81
C LEU A 256 -14.07 4.84 -7.62
N ALA A 257 -13.52 5.88 -6.99
CA ALA A 257 -13.05 7.08 -7.68
C ALA A 257 -11.85 6.81 -8.61
N LEU A 258 -11.15 5.70 -8.42
CA LEU A 258 -10.02 5.28 -9.25
C LEU A 258 -10.43 4.34 -10.39
N GLN A 259 -11.69 3.89 -10.44
CA GLN A 259 -12.17 3.07 -11.55
C GLN A 259 -12.26 3.88 -12.84
N PHE A 260 -11.90 3.21 -13.94
CA PHE A 260 -11.87 3.76 -15.31
C PHE A 260 -13.22 3.61 -16.01
#